data_AF-A0A7W0RZE3-F1
#
_entry.id   AF-A0A7W0RZE3-F1
#
_cell.length_a   1.000
_cell.length_b   1.000
_cell.length_c   1.000
_cell.angle_alpha   90.00
_cell.angle_beta   90.00
_cell.angle_gamma   90.00
#
_symmetry.space_group_name_H-M   'P 1'
#
loop_
_entity.id
_entity.type
_entity.pdbx_description
1 polymer ?
#
loop_
_entity_poly.entity_id
_entity_poly.type
_entity_poly.pdbx_seq_one_letter_code
_entity_poly.pdbx_strand_id
1 'polypeptide(L)'
;MLTDFAALQQELRRIANHRRVGRVVAVSPASLEIAGLTHQARIGDQVAIGLRGGRTLGGEIVAISQATARAMTYAPLDGASVGDAATLLG
;
A
#
# COMPACT_ATOMS: atom_id res chain seq x y z
N MET A 1 -41.61 7.15 -3.31
CA MET A 1 -40.32 7.32 -4.01
C MET A 1 -39.43 6.17 -3.56
N LEU A 2 -39.00 5.28 -4.45
CA LEU A 2 -38.02 4.24 -4.11
C LEU A 2 -36.63 4.86 -4.25
N THR A 3 -35.81 4.77 -3.19
CA THR A 3 -34.42 5.22 -3.24
C THR A 3 -33.63 4.32 -4.17
N ASP A 4 -33.00 4.91 -5.19
CA ASP A 4 -32.11 4.21 -6.10
C ASP A 4 -30.72 4.04 -5.47
N PHE A 5 -30.29 2.79 -5.32
CA PHE A 5 -29.01 2.41 -4.73
C PHE A 5 -27.99 1.93 -5.77
N ALA A 6 -28.23 2.10 -7.07
CA ALA A 6 -27.35 1.59 -8.12
C ALA A 6 -25.89 2.08 -7.98
N ALA A 7 -25.69 3.36 -7.65
CA ALA A 7 -24.36 3.92 -7.43
C ALA A 7 -23.64 3.25 -6.25
N LEU A 8 -24.34 3.04 -5.12
CA LEU A 8 -23.78 2.37 -3.95
C LEU A 8 -23.46 0.89 -4.25
N GLN A 9 -24.33 0.19 -4.98
CA GLN A 9 -24.07 -1.19 -5.41
C GLN A 9 -22.82 -1.28 -6.29
N GLN A 10 -22.58 -0.27 -7.13
CA GLN A 10 -21.39 -0.23 -7.98
C GLN A 10 -20.11 0.01 -7.17
N GLU A 11 -20.16 0.88 -6.16
CA GLU A 11 -19.03 1.08 -5.23
C GLU A 11 -18.75 -0.19 -4.40
N LEU A 12 -19.78 -0.86 -3.89
CA LEU A 12 -19.63 -2.12 -3.16
C LEU A 12 -18.98 -3.21 -4.03
N ARG A 13 -19.34 -3.28 -5.32
CA ARG A 13 -18.72 -4.23 -6.28
C ARG A 13 -17.24 -3.95 -6.55
N ARG A 14 -16.76 -2.72 -6.33
CA ARG A 14 -15.34 -2.35 -6.47
C ARG A 14 -14.48 -2.75 -5.28
N ILE A 15 -15.10 -3.15 -4.16
CA ILE A 15 -14.37 -3.60 -2.98
C ILE A 15 -13.72 -4.95 -3.29
N ALA A 16 -12.39 -4.96 -3.39
CA ALA A 16 -11.63 -6.19 -3.55
C ALA A 16 -11.79 -7.08 -2.31
N ASN A 17 -12.10 -8.37 -2.53
CA ASN A 17 -12.17 -9.39 -1.49
C ASN A 17 -10.80 -9.93 -1.05
N HIS A 18 -9.73 -9.40 -1.63
CA HIS A 18 -8.34 -9.73 -1.33
C HIS A 18 -7.51 -8.45 -1.30
N ARG A 19 -6.44 -8.46 -0.52
CA ARG A 19 -5.47 -7.37 -0.46
C ARG A 19 -4.12 -7.87 -0.96
N ARG A 20 -3.44 -7.03 -1.73
CA ARG A 20 -2.08 -7.30 -2.22
C ARG A 20 -1.11 -6.84 -1.16
N VAL A 21 -0.38 -7.78 -0.58
CA VAL A 21 0.47 -7.52 0.58
C VAL A 21 1.90 -7.93 0.27
N GLY A 22 2.82 -7.00 0.44
CA GLY A 22 4.25 -7.21 0.41
C GLY A 22 4.89 -7.07 1.79
N ARG A 23 6.22 -7.15 1.80
CA ARG A 23 7.03 -6.97 3.01
C ARG A 23 8.12 -5.95 2.76
N VAL A 24 8.30 -5.04 3.71
CA VAL A 24 9.44 -4.12 3.71
C VAL A 24 10.72 -4.94 3.83
N VAL A 25 11.63 -4.81 2.88
CA VAL A 25 12.93 -5.50 2.85
C VAL A 25 14.11 -4.55 3.09
N ALA A 26 13.93 -3.25 2.88
CA ALA A 26 14.90 -2.23 3.25
C ALA A 26 14.20 -0.93 3.66
N VAL A 27 14.82 -0.22 4.61
CA VAL A 27 14.42 1.11 5.06
C VAL A 27 15.58 2.07 4.80
N SER A 28 15.30 3.14 4.07
CA SER A 28 16.21 4.26 3.84
C SER A 28 15.62 5.54 4.42
N PRO A 29 16.39 6.63 4.61
CA PRO A 29 15.91 7.85 5.27
C PRO A 29 14.63 8.46 4.70
N ALA A 30 14.34 8.25 3.41
CA ALA A 30 13.18 8.85 2.73
C ALA A 30 12.30 7.83 1.98
N SER A 31 12.59 6.54 2.08
CA SER A 31 11.86 5.53 1.31
C SER A 31 11.98 4.11 1.86
N LEU A 32 11.06 3.27 1.45
CA LEU A 32 11.02 1.84 1.76
C LEU A 32 11.17 1.04 0.47
N GLU A 33 11.85 -0.10 0.55
CA GLU A 33 11.79 -1.12 -0.49
C GLU A 33 10.91 -2.27 -0.05
N ILE A 34 10.02 -2.71 -0.93
CA ILE A 34 8.98 -3.68 -0.65
C ILE A 34 9.08 -4.84 -1.64
N ALA A 35 9.27 -6.05 -1.12
CA ALA A 35 9.19 -7.28 -1.91
C ALA A 35 7.74 -7.79 -1.97
N GLY A 36 7.44 -8.58 -3.01
CA GLY A 36 6.13 -9.23 -3.19
C GLY A 36 5.06 -8.37 -3.85
N LEU A 37 5.37 -7.11 -4.21
CA LEU A 37 4.44 -6.21 -4.91
C LEU A 37 4.84 -5.90 -6.35
N THR A 38 6.03 -6.30 -6.82
CA THR A 38 6.61 -5.88 -8.11
C THR A 38 5.73 -6.13 -9.32
N HIS A 39 4.99 -7.25 -9.36
CA HIS A 39 4.12 -7.60 -10.48
C HIS A 39 2.71 -7.01 -10.43
N GLN A 40 2.36 -6.34 -9.32
CA GLN A 40 1.00 -5.89 -9.08
C GLN A 40 0.90 -4.40 -8.76
N ALA A 41 1.97 -3.80 -8.23
CA ALA A 41 2.09 -2.37 -8.02
C ALA A 41 2.32 -1.66 -9.35
N ARG A 42 1.88 -0.42 -9.42
CA ARG A 42 2.21 0.56 -10.46
C ARG A 42 2.76 1.80 -9.79
N ILE A 43 3.51 2.59 -10.55
CA ILE A 43 3.93 3.91 -10.08
C ILE A 43 2.68 4.76 -9.87
N GLY A 44 2.58 5.42 -8.72
CA GLY A 44 1.40 6.16 -8.30
C GLY A 44 0.43 5.40 -7.40
N ASP A 45 0.59 4.08 -7.27
CA ASP A 45 -0.27 3.29 -6.39
C ASP A 45 -0.04 3.70 -4.93
N GLN A 46 -1.13 3.84 -4.19
CA GLN A 46 -1.07 4.12 -2.77
C GLN A 46 -0.75 2.85 -1.98
N VAL A 47 0.06 2.99 -0.94
CA VAL A 47 0.46 1.89 -0.06
C VAL A 47 0.28 2.26 1.41
N ALA A 48 -0.17 1.29 2.19
CA ALA A 48 -0.26 1.36 3.64
C ALA A 48 0.80 0.44 4.27
N ILE A 49 1.70 1.01 5.07
CA ILE A 49 2.73 0.28 5.82
C ILE A 49 2.23 0.06 7.24
N GLY A 50 2.00 -1.19 7.62
CA GLY A 50 1.62 -1.57 8.98
C GLY A 50 2.84 -1.59 9.89
N LEU A 51 2.89 -0.66 10.82
CA LEU A 51 3.94 -0.51 11.82
C LEU A 51 3.62 -1.32 13.08
N ARG A 52 4.63 -1.46 13.96
CA ARG A 52 4.42 -2.00 15.30
C ARG A 52 3.37 -1.20 16.08
N GLY A 53 2.56 -1.89 16.86
CA GLY A 53 1.50 -1.29 17.68
C GLY A 53 0.23 -0.92 16.91
N GLY A 54 0.06 -1.40 15.67
CA GLY A 54 -1.17 -1.23 14.89
C GLY A 54 -1.32 0.14 14.21
N ARG A 55 -0.28 0.97 14.25
CA ARG A 55 -0.21 2.22 13.47
C ARG A 55 0.02 1.89 12.00
N THR A 56 -0.52 2.73 11.12
CA THR A 56 -0.32 2.61 9.67
C THR A 56 0.29 3.90 9.13
N LEU A 57 1.32 3.77 8.29
CA LEU A 57 1.93 4.87 7.57
C LEU A 57 1.54 4.81 6.09
N GLY A 58 0.97 5.91 5.59
CA GLY A 58 0.61 6.03 4.17
C GLY A 58 1.79 6.44 3.30
N GLY A 59 1.78 6.00 2.06
CA GLY A 59 2.75 6.40 1.04
C GLY A 59 2.31 6.03 -0.37
N GLU A 60 3.24 6.20 -1.29
CA GLU A 60 3.03 6.00 -2.73
C GLU A 60 4.21 5.23 -3.34
N ILE A 61 3.92 4.35 -4.29
CA ILE A 61 4.93 3.66 -5.08
C ILE A 61 5.54 4.64 -6.08
N VAL A 62 6.82 4.92 -5.94
CA VAL A 62 7.55 5.89 -6.78
C VAL A 62 8.48 5.25 -7.79
N ALA A 63 8.86 3.98 -7.58
CA ALA A 63 9.68 3.23 -8.52
C ALA A 63 9.44 1.73 -8.38
N ILE A 64 9.66 0.98 -9.46
CA ILE A 64 9.54 -0.48 -9.48
C ILE A 64 10.78 -1.04 -10.19
N SER A 65 11.42 -2.01 -9.54
CA SER A 65 12.48 -2.83 -10.13
C SER A 65 11.99 -4.26 -10.34
N GLN A 66 12.86 -5.14 -10.84
CA GLN A 66 12.54 -6.58 -10.93
C GLN A 66 12.32 -7.22 -9.54
N ALA A 67 13.00 -6.72 -8.50
CA ALA A 67 13.01 -7.36 -7.18
C ALA A 67 12.11 -6.67 -6.15
N THR A 68 12.03 -5.34 -6.21
CA THR A 68 11.35 -4.52 -5.19
C THR A 68 10.53 -3.38 -5.80
N ALA A 69 9.44 -3.03 -5.13
CA ALA A 69 8.74 -1.77 -5.32
C ALA A 69 9.22 -0.77 -4.26
N ARG A 70 9.56 0.45 -4.67
CA ARG A 70 10.02 1.52 -3.77
C ARG A 70 8.85 2.45 -3.45
N ALA A 71 8.61 2.67 -2.16
CA ALA A 71 7.61 3.60 -1.67
C ALA A 71 8.23 4.82 -1.00
N MET A 72 7.63 6.00 -1.19
CA MET A 72 7.86 7.18 -0.36
C MET A 72 6.64 7.40 0.55
N THR A 73 6.88 7.78 1.79
CA THR A 73 5.82 7.98 2.78
C THR A 73 5.41 9.44 2.87
N TYR A 74 4.13 9.68 3.16
CA TYR A 74 3.59 11.03 3.30
C TYR A 74 3.97 11.71 4.63
N ALA A 75 4.52 10.93 5.56
CA ALA A 75 5.00 11.38 6.86
C ALA A 75 6.35 10.71 7.19
N PRO A 76 7.06 11.16 8.24
CA PRO A 76 8.32 10.57 8.67
C PRO A 76 8.22 9.05 8.88
N LEU A 77 9.33 8.35 8.62
CA LEU A 77 9.44 6.88 8.70
C LEU A 77 9.60 6.37 10.15
N ASP A 78 9.23 7.15 11.14
CA ASP A 78 9.43 6.82 12.56
C ASP A 78 8.69 5.54 12.94
N GLY A 79 9.46 4.52 13.32
CA GLY A 79 8.96 3.21 13.69
C GLY A 79 8.75 2.23 12.53
N ALA A 80 9.07 2.62 11.29
CA ALA A 80 9.13 1.69 10.17
C ALA A 80 10.34 0.75 10.29
N SER A 81 10.13 -0.52 9.97
CA SER A 81 11.12 -1.57 10.11
C SER A 81 11.06 -2.59 8.98
N VAL A 82 12.20 -3.25 8.74
CA VAL A 82 12.23 -4.42 7.85
C VAL A 82 11.29 -5.49 8.41
N GLY A 83 10.47 -6.07 7.54
CA GLY A 83 9.43 -7.05 7.88
C GLY A 83 8.03 -6.46 8.04
N ASP A 84 7.88 -5.13 8.12
CA ASP A 84 6.57 -4.49 8.16
C ASP A 84 5.73 -4.86 6.92
N ALA A 85 4.43 -5.05 7.14
CA ALA A 85 3.50 -5.40 6.06
C ALA A 85 3.19 -4.16 5.23
N ALA A 86 3.24 -4.28 3.91
CA ALA A 86 2.88 -3.20 2.99
C ALA A 86 1.68 -3.62 2.15
N THR A 87 0.58 -2.89 2.23
CA THR A 87 -0.68 -3.21 1.53
C THR A 87 -0.96 -2.20 0.43
N LEU A 88 -1.12 -2.63 -0.82
CA LEU A 88 -1.59 -1.75 -1.89
C LEU A 88 -3.06 -1.38 -1.68
N LEU A 89 -3.38 -0.10 -1.84
CA LEU A 89 -4.70 0.46 -1.62
C LEU A 89 -5.46 0.74 -2.92
N GLY A 90 -4.77 0.90 -4.04
CA GLY A 90 -5.33 1.15 -5.37
C GLY A 90 -4.25 0.95 -6.42
#